data_AF-A0A183FD26-F1
#
_entry.id   AF-A0A183FD26-F1
#
_cell.length_a   1.000
_cell.length_b   1.000
_cell.length_c   1.000
_cell.angle_alpha   90.00
_cell.angle_beta   90.00
_cell.angle_gamma   90.00
#
_symmetry.space_group_name_H-M   'P 1'
#
loop_
_entity.id
_entity.type
_entity.pdbx_description
1 polymer ?
#
loop_
_entity_poly.entity_id
_entity_poly.type
_entity_poly.pdbx_seq_one_letter_code
_entity_poly.pdbx_strand_id
1 'polypeptide(L)'
;MPTPKEDTWAFQPIGAPFPEHPIRVPGQQNMYVALWYKYGKPIHGRAWNNNGGVECSFPYKKVELTTKTELEGRIQILTYNGNYQTLGYWCGQSTPILMTCADKEQRLGYLDLSTEIAMALGRELKAPTDLPKYEYVALWYKHGEPLMASFGAKDQENHGHEIGSLQILTLPDPSAMGLQYKWMTLAEGRNEEKMKWEPVHVGHVAPAVCVDEKGQEILGCILLTDETASIGYQGKQKV
;
A
#
# COMPACT_ATOMS: atom_id res chain seq x y z
N MET A 1 3.31 8.92 -31.42
CA MET A 1 2.92 9.01 -30.00
C MET A 1 1.59 9.76 -29.92
N PRO A 2 0.67 9.40 -29.00
CA PRO A 2 -0.58 10.14 -28.85
C PRO A 2 -0.30 11.54 -28.33
N THR A 3 -1.16 12.50 -28.66
CA THR A 3 -1.14 13.82 -28.04
C THR A 3 -1.32 13.68 -26.53
N PRO A 4 -0.46 14.28 -25.68
CA PRO A 4 -0.64 14.25 -24.24
C PRO A 4 -2.00 14.82 -23.83
N LYS A 5 -2.75 14.06 -23.03
CA LYS A 5 -4.00 14.52 -22.40
C LYS A 5 -3.70 15.38 -21.18
N GLU A 6 -4.72 16.04 -20.64
CA GLU A 6 -4.63 16.76 -19.37
C GLU A 6 -4.66 15.80 -18.16
N ASP A 7 -4.22 16.31 -17.00
CA ASP A 7 -4.32 15.60 -15.73
C ASP A 7 -5.78 15.37 -15.33
N THR A 8 -6.08 14.22 -14.73
CA THR A 8 -7.41 13.91 -14.23
C THR A 8 -7.49 14.07 -12.71
N TRP A 9 -8.35 14.98 -12.27
CA TRP A 9 -8.59 15.30 -10.85
C TRP A 9 -9.97 14.81 -10.41
N ALA A 10 -10.00 13.69 -9.69
CA ALA A 10 -11.23 13.05 -9.24
C ALA A 10 -11.77 13.74 -7.98
N PHE A 11 -13.02 14.23 -8.01
CA PHE A 11 -13.69 14.76 -6.82
C PHE A 11 -13.94 13.64 -5.81
N GLN A 12 -13.52 13.89 -4.57
CA GLN A 12 -13.52 12.88 -3.52
C GLN A 12 -14.03 13.45 -2.20
N PRO A 13 -15.14 12.91 -1.64
CA PRO A 13 -15.58 13.26 -0.30
C PRO A 13 -14.55 12.87 0.77
N ILE A 14 -14.33 13.77 1.74
CA ILE A 14 -13.48 13.48 2.89
C ILE A 14 -14.17 12.40 3.74
N GLY A 15 -13.41 11.36 4.11
CA GLY A 15 -13.85 10.16 4.82
C GLY A 15 -14.37 9.02 3.94
N ALA A 16 -14.57 9.23 2.63
CA ALA A 16 -14.92 8.16 1.69
C ALA A 16 -13.64 7.45 1.17
N PRO A 17 -13.73 6.20 0.67
CA PRO A 17 -12.60 5.51 0.05
C PRO A 17 -12.00 6.29 -1.12
N PHE A 18 -10.68 6.19 -1.31
CA PHE A 18 -9.97 6.80 -2.43
C PHE A 18 -10.57 6.41 -3.79
N PRO A 19 -10.50 7.31 -4.79
CA PRO A 19 -10.87 6.97 -6.17
C PRO A 19 -9.87 5.97 -6.77
N GLU A 20 -10.21 5.40 -7.93
CA GLU A 20 -9.32 4.49 -8.64
C GLU A 20 -8.01 5.16 -9.09
N HIS A 21 -6.92 4.39 -9.02
CA HIS A 21 -5.56 4.77 -9.42
C HIS A 21 -5.09 6.15 -8.89
N PRO A 22 -5.16 6.40 -7.56
CA PRO A 22 -4.73 7.66 -6.99
C PRO A 22 -3.19 7.76 -7.02
N ILE A 23 -2.66 8.92 -7.41
CA ILE A 23 -1.22 9.13 -7.50
C ILE A 23 -0.61 9.35 -6.12
N ARG A 24 0.33 8.48 -5.78
CA ARG A 24 1.13 8.57 -4.55
C ARG A 24 2.26 9.59 -4.69
N VAL A 25 2.63 10.20 -3.57
CA VAL A 25 3.87 10.99 -3.47
C VAL A 25 5.06 10.01 -3.51
N PRO A 26 6.06 10.21 -4.39
CA PRO A 26 7.22 9.32 -4.48
C PRO A 26 7.91 9.09 -3.13
N GLY A 27 8.21 7.83 -2.82
CA GLY A 27 8.87 7.44 -1.57
C GLY A 27 7.99 7.50 -0.32
N GLN A 28 6.69 7.78 -0.44
CA GLN A 28 5.75 7.81 0.68
C GLN A 28 4.76 6.65 0.60
N GLN A 29 4.63 5.88 1.68
CA GLN A 29 3.75 4.71 1.70
C GLN A 29 2.26 5.09 1.72
N ASN A 30 1.89 6.17 2.40
CA ASN A 30 0.49 6.55 2.63
C ASN A 30 0.24 8.04 2.39
N MET A 31 0.80 8.59 1.30
CA MET A 31 0.60 9.99 0.95
C MET A 31 0.28 10.13 -0.54
N TYR A 32 -0.74 10.92 -0.84
CA TYR A 32 -1.30 11.09 -2.17
C TYR A 32 -1.41 12.57 -2.53
N VAL A 33 -1.35 12.87 -3.83
CA VAL A 33 -1.45 14.24 -4.36
C VAL A 33 -2.90 14.70 -4.34
N ALA A 34 -3.16 15.82 -3.66
CA ALA A 34 -4.50 16.35 -3.47
C ALA A 34 -4.60 17.82 -3.88
N LEU A 35 -5.80 18.24 -4.25
CA LEU A 35 -6.16 19.59 -4.68
C LEU A 35 -7.45 20.03 -4.02
N TRP A 36 -7.47 21.27 -3.54
CA TRP A 36 -8.65 21.93 -3.00
C TRP A 36 -8.78 23.32 -3.58
N TYR A 37 -10.01 23.85 -3.62
CA TYR A 37 -10.27 25.21 -4.12
C TYR A 37 -10.86 26.07 -3.03
N LYS A 38 -10.35 27.28 -2.88
CA LYS A 38 -10.95 28.31 -2.03
C LYS A 38 -11.13 29.60 -2.81
N TYR A 39 -12.39 30.04 -2.97
CA TYR A 39 -12.75 31.21 -3.78
C TYR A 39 -12.19 31.17 -5.22
N GLY A 40 -12.30 30.00 -5.86
CA GLY A 40 -11.83 29.77 -7.23
C GLY A 40 -10.31 29.65 -7.37
N LYS A 41 -9.52 29.71 -6.28
CA LYS A 41 -8.07 29.53 -6.32
C LYS A 41 -7.69 28.09 -5.97
N PRO A 42 -6.87 27.41 -6.81
CA PRO A 42 -6.37 26.08 -6.52
C PRO A 42 -5.32 26.12 -5.41
N ILE A 43 -5.38 25.13 -4.52
CA ILE A 43 -4.45 24.93 -3.41
C ILE A 43 -4.10 23.44 -3.38
N HIS A 44 -2.85 23.12 -3.68
CA HIS A 44 -2.36 21.75 -3.55
C HIS A 44 -2.12 21.41 -2.08
N GLY A 45 -2.32 20.14 -1.76
CA GLY A 45 -2.10 19.57 -0.44
C GLY A 45 -1.80 18.09 -0.53
N ARG A 46 -2.01 17.40 0.59
CA ARG A 46 -1.79 15.95 0.69
C ARG A 46 -3.04 15.26 1.20
N ALA A 47 -3.24 14.04 0.76
CA ALA A 47 -4.23 13.11 1.32
C ALA A 47 -3.54 11.83 1.81
N TRP A 48 -4.16 11.13 2.75
CA TRP A 48 -3.70 9.82 3.24
C TRP A 48 -4.90 8.93 3.60
N ASN A 49 -4.66 7.63 3.66
CA ASN A 49 -5.64 6.66 4.12
C ASN A 49 -5.63 6.58 5.63
N ASN A 50 -6.80 6.73 6.24
CA ASN A 50 -7.04 6.36 7.62
C ASN A 50 -8.42 5.70 7.73
N ASN A 51 -8.45 4.50 8.32
CA ASN A 51 -9.65 3.67 8.42
C ASN A 51 -10.33 3.43 7.07
N GLY A 52 -9.56 3.32 5.98
CA GLY A 52 -10.08 3.12 4.63
C GLY A 52 -10.63 4.38 3.97
N GLY A 53 -10.73 5.49 4.69
CA GLY A 53 -11.24 6.77 4.20
C GLY A 53 -10.13 7.76 3.88
N VAL A 54 -10.45 8.73 3.03
CA VAL A 54 -9.59 9.86 2.71
C VAL A 54 -9.57 10.85 3.87
N GLU A 55 -8.39 11.05 4.45
CA GLU A 55 -8.04 12.23 5.23
C GLU A 55 -7.10 13.14 4.44
N CYS A 56 -7.00 14.41 4.83
CA CYS A 56 -6.22 15.37 4.05
C CYS A 56 -5.75 16.59 4.88
N SER A 57 -4.81 17.32 4.31
CA SER A 57 -4.27 18.56 4.88
C SER A 57 -3.89 19.56 3.79
N PHE A 58 -4.33 20.80 3.98
CA PHE A 58 -4.05 21.93 3.09
C PHE A 58 -3.55 23.15 3.87
N PRO A 59 -2.48 23.80 3.40
CA PRO A 59 -2.07 25.09 3.95
C PRO A 59 -2.98 26.21 3.41
N TYR A 60 -3.57 27.01 4.29
CA TYR A 60 -4.33 28.20 3.88
C TYR A 60 -4.14 29.34 4.88
N LYS A 61 -3.70 30.51 4.42
CA LYS A 61 -3.52 31.72 5.26
C LYS A 61 -2.75 31.45 6.58
N LYS A 62 -1.65 30.70 6.50
CA LYS A 62 -0.78 30.31 7.64
C LYS A 62 -1.43 29.37 8.67
N VAL A 63 -2.58 28.79 8.37
CA VAL A 63 -3.17 27.70 9.15
C VAL A 63 -3.21 26.43 8.32
N GLU A 64 -3.20 25.29 9.01
CA GLU A 64 -3.45 23.98 8.41
C GLU A 64 -4.95 23.68 8.50
N LEU A 65 -5.56 23.30 7.37
CA LEU A 65 -6.95 22.89 7.30
C LEU A 65 -7.01 21.40 7.01
N THR A 66 -7.76 20.65 7.82
CA THR A 66 -7.82 19.18 7.72
C THR A 66 -9.25 18.64 7.78
N THR A 67 -10.18 19.41 8.34
CA THR A 67 -11.52 18.91 8.62
C THR A 67 -12.46 19.05 7.43
N LYS A 68 -13.45 18.16 7.38
CA LYS A 68 -14.54 18.19 6.39
C LYS A 68 -15.25 19.55 6.35
N THR A 69 -15.45 20.18 7.51
CA THR A 69 -16.12 21.48 7.60
C THR A 69 -15.27 22.61 7.05
N GLU A 70 -13.97 22.66 7.37
CA GLU A 70 -13.05 23.68 6.86
C GLU A 70 -12.87 23.60 5.34
N LEU A 71 -12.87 22.38 4.81
CA LEU A 71 -12.59 22.06 3.41
C LEU A 71 -13.85 21.89 2.55
N GLU A 72 -15.03 22.29 3.06
CA GLU A 72 -16.28 22.30 2.30
C GLU A 72 -16.70 20.90 1.78
N GLY A 73 -16.35 19.86 2.54
CA GLY A 73 -16.88 18.50 2.35
C GLY A 73 -16.10 17.58 1.42
N ARG A 74 -15.37 18.12 0.44
CA ARG A 74 -14.70 17.34 -0.61
C ARG A 74 -13.44 18.03 -1.13
N ILE A 75 -12.53 17.21 -1.62
CA ILE A 75 -11.28 17.62 -2.28
C ILE A 75 -11.21 16.95 -3.66
N GLN A 76 -10.12 17.15 -4.38
CA GLN A 76 -9.78 16.36 -5.54
C GLN A 76 -8.49 15.57 -5.32
N ILE A 77 -8.44 14.34 -5.81
CA ILE A 77 -7.25 13.48 -5.81
C ILE A 77 -6.76 13.35 -7.25
N LEU A 78 -5.46 13.50 -7.46
CA LEU A 78 -4.86 13.24 -8.76
C LEU A 78 -4.94 11.75 -9.08
N THR A 79 -5.46 11.40 -10.25
CA THR A 79 -5.61 10.02 -10.70
C THR A 79 -4.90 9.79 -12.02
N TYR A 80 -4.42 8.57 -12.24
CA TYR A 80 -3.81 8.17 -13.50
C TYR A 80 -4.44 6.87 -13.99
N ASN A 81 -5.50 7.01 -14.77
CA ASN A 81 -6.27 5.90 -15.32
C ASN A 81 -5.83 5.59 -16.75
N GLY A 82 -4.79 4.77 -16.90
CA GLY A 82 -4.26 4.37 -18.20
C GLY A 82 -2.74 4.20 -18.18
N ASN A 83 -2.12 4.44 -19.33
CA ASN A 83 -0.67 4.34 -19.53
C ASN A 83 -0.17 5.34 -20.58
N TYR A 84 1.14 5.43 -20.78
CA TYR A 84 1.74 6.38 -21.72
C TYR A 84 1.23 6.22 -23.17
N GLN A 85 0.81 5.01 -23.55
CA GLN A 85 0.28 4.72 -24.89
C GLN A 85 -1.15 5.25 -25.08
N THR A 86 -1.93 5.37 -24.02
CA THR A 86 -3.34 5.80 -24.05
C THR A 86 -3.53 7.26 -23.63
N LEU A 87 -2.61 7.79 -22.82
CA LEU A 87 -2.67 9.15 -22.27
C LEU A 87 -1.65 10.11 -22.88
N GLY A 88 -0.60 9.61 -23.53
CA GLY A 88 0.46 10.43 -24.13
C GLY A 88 1.40 11.07 -23.10
N TYR A 89 1.24 10.79 -21.81
CA TYR A 89 2.11 11.22 -20.71
C TYR A 89 2.18 10.15 -19.61
N TRP A 90 3.14 10.31 -18.71
CA TRP A 90 3.32 9.51 -17.50
C TRP A 90 3.16 10.37 -16.25
N CYS A 91 2.52 9.82 -15.21
CA CYS A 91 2.48 10.45 -13.89
C CYS A 91 2.77 9.38 -12.83
N GLY A 92 3.91 9.50 -12.14
CA GLY A 92 4.09 8.97 -10.79
C GLY A 92 3.95 7.45 -10.54
N GLN A 93 4.10 6.58 -11.54
CA GLN A 93 4.18 5.11 -11.35
C GLN A 93 5.41 4.49 -12.03
N SER A 94 6.38 5.34 -12.40
CA SER A 94 7.62 4.93 -13.03
C SER A 94 8.81 5.68 -12.45
N THR A 95 9.74 4.93 -11.88
CA THR A 95 11.01 5.45 -11.39
C THR A 95 12.10 5.06 -12.40
N PRO A 96 12.92 6.02 -12.89
CA PRO A 96 14.07 5.70 -13.70
C PRO A 96 15.09 4.95 -12.85
N ILE A 97 15.45 3.74 -13.28
CA ILE A 97 16.48 2.93 -12.61
C ILE A 97 17.58 2.60 -13.59
N LEU A 98 18.81 2.59 -13.10
CA LEU A 98 19.96 2.11 -13.86
C LEU A 98 20.10 0.61 -13.56
N MET A 99 19.69 -0.24 -14.51
CA MET A 99 19.73 -1.68 -14.35
C MET A 99 21.05 -2.22 -14.87
N THR A 100 21.70 -3.07 -14.09
CA THR A 100 22.83 -3.87 -14.58
C THR A 100 22.26 -5.13 -15.21
N CYS A 101 22.35 -5.24 -16.54
CA CYS A 101 21.84 -6.37 -17.30
C CYS A 101 22.73 -7.62 -17.10
N ALA A 102 22.25 -8.79 -17.54
CA ALA A 102 22.98 -10.06 -17.40
C ALA A 102 24.34 -10.07 -18.13
N ASP A 103 24.51 -9.18 -19.11
CA ASP A 103 25.76 -8.90 -19.83
C ASP A 103 26.71 -7.95 -19.07
N LYS A 104 26.34 -7.52 -17.85
CA LYS A 104 27.01 -6.53 -16.99
C LYS A 104 27.00 -5.10 -17.52
N GLU A 105 26.27 -4.82 -18.60
CA GLU A 105 26.08 -3.47 -19.10
C GLU A 105 25.03 -2.74 -18.27
N GLN A 106 25.26 -1.46 -18.01
CA GLN A 106 24.27 -0.61 -17.34
C GLN A 106 23.34 0.02 -18.37
N ARG A 107 22.05 -0.25 -18.23
CA ARG A 107 21.01 0.29 -19.11
C ARG A 107 20.01 1.08 -18.29
N LEU A 108 19.68 2.26 -18.79
CA LEU A 108 18.60 3.06 -18.23
C LEU A 108 17.27 2.38 -18.54
N GLY A 109 16.57 1.91 -17.51
CA GLY A 109 15.25 1.31 -17.59
C GLY A 109 14.21 2.17 -16.89
N TYR A 110 12.97 1.68 -16.88
CA TYR A 110 11.88 2.27 -16.13
C TYR A 110 11.10 1.13 -15.46
N LEU A 111 10.67 1.34 -14.22
CA LEU A 111 9.84 0.38 -13.48
C LEU A 111 8.37 0.74 -13.68
N ASP A 112 7.58 -0.04 -14.41
CA ASP A 112 6.14 0.17 -14.52
C ASP A 112 5.42 -0.47 -13.32
N LEU A 113 4.84 0.34 -12.44
CA LEU A 113 4.04 -0.15 -11.30
C LEU A 113 2.61 -0.56 -11.70
N SER A 114 2.27 -0.69 -12.99
CA SER A 114 0.93 -1.10 -13.45
C SER A 114 0.80 -2.57 -13.90
N THR A 115 1.89 -3.34 -13.97
CA THR A 115 1.88 -4.78 -14.34
C THR A 115 1.83 -5.71 -13.12
N GLU A 116 1.07 -5.28 -12.11
CA GLU A 116 1.06 -5.87 -10.78
C GLU A 116 0.43 -7.27 -10.75
N ILE A 117 1.23 -8.28 -10.38
CA ILE A 117 0.71 -9.54 -9.84
C ILE A 117 0.76 -9.44 -8.33
N ALA A 118 -0.38 -9.63 -7.66
CA ALA A 118 -0.44 -9.64 -6.19
C ALA A 118 0.48 -10.73 -5.61
N MET A 119 1.28 -10.36 -4.61
CA MET A 119 2.20 -11.31 -3.97
C MET A 119 1.42 -12.26 -3.06
N ALA A 120 1.33 -13.51 -3.49
CA ALA A 120 0.89 -14.63 -2.66
C ALA A 120 2.11 -15.28 -1.96
N LEU A 121 1.82 -16.11 -0.97
CA LEU A 121 2.78 -17.05 -0.37
C LEU A 121 3.42 -18.03 -1.36
N GLY A 122 2.90 -18.12 -2.59
CA GLY A 122 3.37 -19.05 -3.62
C GLY A 122 3.04 -20.51 -3.32
N ARG A 123 2.30 -20.77 -2.23
CA ARG A 123 1.80 -22.07 -1.80
C ARG A 123 0.44 -21.92 -1.13
N GLU A 124 -0.30 -23.01 -1.04
CA GLU A 124 -1.47 -23.09 -0.16
C GLU A 124 -1.04 -23.01 1.30
N LEU A 125 -1.79 -22.23 2.09
CA LEU A 125 -1.76 -22.28 3.54
C LEU A 125 -2.59 -23.46 4.04
N LYS A 126 -2.17 -24.02 5.18
CA LYS A 126 -3.02 -24.91 5.99
C LYS A 126 -4.07 -24.08 6.75
N ALA A 127 -4.89 -23.34 6.01
CA ALA A 127 -5.88 -22.43 6.56
C ALA A 127 -7.02 -23.17 7.27
N PRO A 128 -7.68 -22.53 8.26
CA PRO A 128 -8.98 -22.96 8.75
C PRO A 128 -9.99 -23.19 7.61
N THR A 129 -10.98 -24.06 7.81
CA THR A 129 -11.96 -24.42 6.75
C THR A 129 -12.80 -23.23 6.27
N ASP A 130 -12.96 -22.20 7.11
CA ASP A 130 -13.68 -20.97 6.83
C ASP A 130 -12.83 -19.87 6.16
N LEU A 131 -11.53 -20.12 5.93
CA LEU A 131 -10.62 -19.16 5.30
C LEU A 131 -10.09 -19.66 3.94
N PRO A 132 -9.77 -18.73 3.01
CA PRO A 132 -9.16 -19.09 1.74
C PRO A 132 -7.74 -19.64 1.96
N LYS A 133 -7.36 -20.64 1.16
CA LYS A 133 -6.01 -21.24 1.23
C LYS A 133 -4.92 -20.39 0.59
N TYR A 134 -5.29 -19.47 -0.29
CA TYR A 134 -4.38 -18.50 -0.89
C TYR A 134 -4.68 -17.13 -0.30
N GLU A 135 -3.77 -16.63 0.52
CA GLU A 135 -3.84 -15.32 1.13
C GLU A 135 -2.74 -14.41 0.54
N TYR A 136 -3.06 -13.13 0.37
CA TYR A 136 -2.20 -12.14 -0.27
C TYR A 136 -1.85 -11.03 0.72
N VAL A 137 -0.64 -10.48 0.60
CA VAL A 137 -0.21 -9.39 1.47
C VAL A 137 -0.95 -8.11 1.09
N ALA A 138 -1.78 -7.64 2.01
CA ALA A 138 -2.45 -6.34 1.95
C ALA A 138 -1.94 -5.42 3.07
N LEU A 139 -2.13 -4.11 2.95
CA LEU A 139 -1.83 -3.10 3.95
C LEU A 139 -3.04 -2.17 4.09
N TRP A 140 -3.44 -1.93 5.34
CA TRP A 140 -4.50 -1.01 5.73
C TRP A 140 -4.00 -0.09 6.85
N TYR A 141 -4.66 1.05 7.05
CA TYR A 141 -4.33 1.97 8.14
C TYR A 141 -5.54 2.13 9.05
N LYS A 142 -5.35 1.95 10.36
CA LYS A 142 -6.41 2.17 11.36
C LYS A 142 -5.86 3.08 12.45
N HIS A 143 -6.45 4.26 12.60
CA HIS A 143 -6.00 5.30 13.53
C HIS A 143 -4.53 5.71 13.33
N GLY A 144 -4.08 5.80 12.07
CA GLY A 144 -2.72 6.16 11.70
C GLY A 144 -1.71 5.00 11.72
N GLU A 145 -2.08 3.84 12.26
CA GLU A 145 -1.18 2.68 12.37
C GLU A 145 -1.34 1.71 11.20
N PRO A 146 -0.24 1.17 10.64
CA PRO A 146 -0.27 0.18 9.58
C PRO A 146 -0.69 -1.21 10.09
N LEU A 147 -1.54 -1.91 9.33
CA LEU A 147 -2.00 -3.29 9.56
C LEU A 147 -1.85 -4.10 8.28
N MET A 148 -1.34 -5.34 8.34
CA MET A 148 -1.09 -6.15 7.13
C MET A 148 -1.91 -7.45 7.07
N ALA A 149 -2.35 -7.78 5.85
CA ALA A 149 -3.03 -9.00 5.40
C ALA A 149 -4.37 -9.35 6.06
N SER A 150 -4.36 -9.68 7.37
CA SER A 150 -5.56 -9.91 8.18
C SER A 150 -5.65 -8.84 9.25
N PHE A 151 -6.68 -7.99 9.15
CA PHE A 151 -6.74 -6.73 9.89
C PHE A 151 -7.32 -6.91 11.31
N GLY A 152 -6.53 -7.51 12.20
CA GLY A 152 -6.76 -7.49 13.64
C GLY A 152 -6.14 -6.26 14.29
N ALA A 153 -6.92 -5.45 15.01
CA ALA A 153 -6.39 -4.31 15.76
C ALA A 153 -7.31 -3.89 16.91
N LYS A 154 -6.70 -3.66 18.08
CA LYS A 154 -7.39 -3.22 19.31
C LYS A 154 -8.53 -4.17 19.67
N ASP A 155 -8.22 -5.47 19.74
CA ASP A 155 -9.14 -6.56 20.07
C ASP A 155 -10.30 -6.76 19.07
N GLN A 156 -10.23 -6.16 17.89
CA GLN A 156 -11.25 -6.26 16.84
C GLN A 156 -10.66 -6.84 15.55
N GLU A 157 -11.40 -7.76 14.94
CA GLU A 157 -11.20 -8.15 13.54
C GLU A 157 -11.94 -7.17 12.61
N ASN A 158 -11.32 -6.78 11.48
CA ASN A 158 -11.91 -5.92 10.45
C ASN A 158 -11.84 -6.69 9.12
N HIS A 159 -13.00 -7.04 8.55
CA HIS A 159 -13.09 -8.02 7.45
C HIS A 159 -14.24 -7.75 6.47
N GLY A 160 -14.98 -6.66 6.64
CA GLY A 160 -16.15 -6.33 5.82
C GLY A 160 -15.99 -5.04 5.00
N HIS A 161 -17.14 -4.48 4.62
CA HIS A 161 -17.22 -3.26 3.81
C HIS A 161 -16.57 -2.03 4.46
N GLU A 162 -16.34 -2.07 5.78
CA GLU A 162 -15.69 -1.01 6.56
C GLU A 162 -14.21 -0.79 6.23
N ILE A 163 -13.55 -1.74 5.57
CA ILE A 163 -12.11 -1.62 5.22
C ILE A 163 -11.87 -0.47 4.25
N GLY A 164 -12.81 -0.16 3.36
CA GLY A 164 -12.65 0.91 2.37
C GLY A 164 -11.40 0.70 1.51
N SER A 165 -10.58 1.74 1.39
CA SER A 165 -9.31 1.65 0.65
C SER A 165 -8.26 0.83 1.40
N LEU A 166 -7.56 -0.03 0.67
CA LEU A 166 -6.37 -0.76 1.13
C LEU A 166 -5.28 -0.71 0.05
N GLN A 167 -4.09 -1.19 0.39
CA GLN A 167 -2.97 -1.34 -0.54
C GLN A 167 -2.62 -2.83 -0.65
N ILE A 168 -2.22 -3.31 -1.82
CA ILE A 168 -1.80 -4.70 -2.04
C ILE A 168 -0.31 -4.68 -2.38
N LEU A 169 0.46 -5.62 -1.83
CA LEU A 169 1.86 -5.80 -2.23
C LEU A 169 1.90 -6.61 -3.53
N THR A 170 2.60 -6.05 -4.51
CA THR A 170 2.62 -6.55 -5.88
C THR A 170 4.05 -6.74 -6.33
N LEU A 171 4.25 -7.69 -7.24
CA LEU A 171 5.53 -7.93 -7.86
C LEU A 171 5.56 -7.26 -9.24
N PRO A 172 6.55 -6.39 -9.51
CA PRO A 172 6.80 -5.96 -10.86
C PRO A 172 7.39 -7.12 -11.67
N ASP A 173 7.50 -6.92 -12.98
CA ASP A 173 8.13 -7.90 -13.87
C ASP A 173 9.51 -8.33 -13.33
N PRO A 174 9.81 -9.65 -13.28
CA PRO A 174 11.09 -10.14 -12.76
C PRO A 174 12.33 -9.54 -13.41
N SER A 175 12.24 -9.10 -14.67
CA SER A 175 13.35 -8.44 -15.38
C SER A 175 13.69 -7.04 -14.84
N ALA A 176 12.76 -6.42 -14.10
CA ALA A 176 12.92 -5.10 -13.49
C ALA A 176 13.13 -5.14 -11.97
N MET A 177 13.13 -6.33 -11.36
CA MET A 177 13.32 -6.49 -9.93
C MET A 177 14.79 -6.30 -9.51
N GLY A 178 15.03 -5.32 -8.63
CA GLY A 178 16.32 -5.15 -7.95
C GLY A 178 16.46 -5.95 -6.66
N LEU A 179 15.39 -6.59 -6.19
CA LEU A 179 15.31 -7.34 -4.93
C LEU A 179 14.61 -8.69 -5.16
N GLN A 180 14.84 -9.63 -4.24
CA GLN A 180 14.17 -10.92 -4.21
C GLN A 180 13.27 -11.00 -2.97
N TYR A 181 12.17 -11.73 -3.09
CA TYR A 181 11.28 -12.00 -1.97
C TYR A 181 11.30 -13.47 -1.62
N LYS A 182 11.30 -13.77 -0.32
CA LYS A 182 11.26 -15.14 0.19
C LYS A 182 10.59 -15.15 1.56
N TRP A 183 9.63 -16.05 1.73
CA TRP A 183 9.06 -16.36 3.03
C TRP A 183 10.03 -17.22 3.83
N MET A 184 10.32 -16.81 5.07
CA MET A 184 11.19 -17.51 6.01
C MET A 184 10.88 -17.06 7.43
N THR A 185 11.39 -17.79 8.42
CA THR A 185 11.33 -17.32 9.81
C THR A 185 12.27 -16.14 10.02
N LEU A 186 11.98 -15.28 11.00
CA LEU A 186 12.87 -14.16 11.36
C LEU A 186 14.28 -14.67 11.74
N ALA A 187 14.36 -15.79 12.44
CA ALA A 187 15.63 -16.41 12.82
C ALA A 187 16.46 -16.84 11.61
N GLU A 188 15.85 -17.50 10.62
CA GLU A 188 16.54 -17.91 9.39
C GLU A 188 17.05 -16.70 8.61
N GLY A 189 16.22 -15.66 8.46
CA GLY A 189 16.62 -14.44 7.74
C GLY A 189 17.81 -13.73 8.39
N ARG A 190 17.78 -13.61 9.72
CA ARG A 190 18.87 -12.99 10.52
C ARG A 190 20.18 -13.77 10.46
N ASN A 191 20.09 -15.09 10.38
CA ASN A 191 21.27 -15.96 10.36
C ASN A 191 21.87 -16.13 8.95
N GLU A 192 21.24 -15.62 7.90
CA GLU A 192 21.74 -15.74 6.54
C GLU A 192 22.63 -14.54 6.15
N GLU A 193 23.94 -14.74 6.25
CA GLU A 193 24.94 -13.72 5.98
C GLU A 193 25.09 -13.34 4.50
N LYS A 194 24.79 -14.26 3.56
CA LYS A 194 25.08 -14.05 2.14
C LYS A 194 24.10 -13.09 1.49
N MET A 195 22.79 -13.28 1.71
CA MET A 195 21.75 -12.43 1.12
C MET A 195 21.32 -11.28 2.04
N LYS A 196 21.64 -11.33 3.35
CA LYS A 196 21.25 -10.32 4.35
C LYS A 196 19.75 -10.00 4.30
N TRP A 197 18.93 -11.01 4.51
CA TRP A 197 17.48 -10.85 4.42
C TRP A 197 16.96 -9.88 5.47
N GLU A 198 16.15 -8.93 5.03
CA GLU A 198 15.39 -8.03 5.91
C GLU A 198 13.89 -8.27 5.72
N PRO A 199 13.09 -8.20 6.81
CA PRO A 199 11.64 -8.28 6.68
C PRO A 199 11.10 -7.14 5.80
N VAL A 200 10.14 -7.44 4.93
CA VAL A 200 9.32 -6.38 4.32
C VAL A 200 8.57 -5.68 5.44
N HIS A 201 8.67 -4.36 5.57
CA HIS A 201 8.07 -3.65 6.70
C HIS A 201 7.53 -2.27 6.34
N VAL A 202 6.50 -1.85 7.07
CA VAL A 202 6.01 -0.46 7.11
C VAL A 202 6.04 -0.03 8.57
N GLY A 203 6.87 0.97 8.89
CA GLY A 203 7.21 1.26 10.27
C GLY A 203 7.82 0.02 10.93
N HIS A 204 7.19 -0.46 12.01
CA HIS A 204 7.62 -1.66 12.72
C HIS A 204 6.77 -2.90 12.42
N VAL A 205 5.87 -2.86 11.43
CA VAL A 205 4.97 -3.96 11.11
C VAL A 205 5.42 -4.66 9.83
N ALA A 206 5.51 -5.99 9.87
CA ALA A 206 5.84 -6.84 8.72
C ALA A 206 4.75 -7.90 8.49
N PRO A 207 4.56 -8.39 7.25
CA PRO A 207 3.63 -9.47 6.98
C PRO A 207 4.20 -10.79 7.53
N ALA A 208 3.36 -11.61 8.14
CA ALA A 208 3.78 -12.86 8.77
C ALA A 208 2.71 -13.95 8.60
N VAL A 209 3.13 -15.20 8.41
CA VAL A 209 2.24 -16.36 8.53
C VAL A 209 2.22 -16.77 9.99
N CYS A 210 1.06 -16.62 10.62
CA CYS A 210 0.85 -17.05 12.00
C CYS A 210 0.41 -18.51 12.00
N VAL A 211 0.98 -19.30 12.91
CA VAL A 211 0.69 -20.72 13.05
C VAL A 211 0.07 -20.97 14.42
N ASP A 212 -1.15 -21.49 14.46
CA ASP A 212 -1.84 -21.79 15.72
C ASP A 212 -1.39 -23.13 16.34
N GLU A 213 -1.89 -23.46 17.53
CA GLU A 213 -1.59 -24.70 18.25
C GLU A 213 -2.00 -25.98 17.49
N LYS A 214 -2.91 -25.88 16.51
CA LYS A 214 -3.36 -26.98 15.65
C LYS A 214 -2.54 -27.05 14.34
N GLY A 215 -1.55 -26.17 14.21
CA GLY A 215 -0.73 -25.99 13.02
C GLY A 215 -1.53 -25.45 11.85
N GLN A 216 -2.59 -24.68 12.09
CA GLN A 216 -3.30 -23.92 11.06
C GLN A 216 -2.53 -22.64 10.76
N GLU A 217 -2.48 -22.27 9.50
CA GLU A 217 -1.73 -21.12 9.02
C GLU A 217 -2.68 -20.03 8.54
N ILE A 218 -2.47 -18.80 9.01
CA ILE A 218 -3.26 -17.62 8.62
C ILE A 218 -2.28 -16.49 8.34
N LEU A 219 -2.48 -15.73 7.26
CA LEU A 219 -1.65 -14.57 6.98
C LEU A 219 -2.08 -13.39 7.85
N GLY A 220 -1.14 -12.80 8.57
CA GLY A 220 -1.34 -11.65 9.42
C GLY A 220 -0.11 -10.75 9.42
N CYS A 221 0.21 -10.21 10.59
CA CYS A 221 1.37 -9.35 10.75
C CYS A 221 2.18 -9.70 11.99
N ILE A 222 3.41 -9.20 12.04
CA ILE A 222 4.27 -9.20 13.21
C ILE A 222 4.73 -7.78 13.51
N LEU A 223 4.66 -7.39 14.78
CA LEU A 223 5.26 -6.19 15.29
C LEU A 223 6.74 -6.48 15.62
N LEU A 224 7.66 -5.89 14.87
CA LEU A 224 9.09 -6.18 14.95
C LEU A 224 9.77 -5.68 16.23
N THR A 225 9.14 -4.78 16.99
CA THR A 225 9.72 -4.23 18.21
C THR A 225 9.73 -5.22 19.37
N ASP A 226 8.71 -6.05 19.46
CA ASP A 226 8.54 -7.06 20.52
C ASP A 226 8.30 -8.48 19.96
N GLU A 227 8.33 -8.62 18.63
CA GLU A 227 8.12 -9.86 17.89
C GLU A 227 6.75 -10.49 18.14
N THR A 228 5.75 -9.65 18.42
CA THR A 228 4.37 -10.08 18.61
C THR A 228 3.67 -10.26 17.27
N ALA A 229 3.29 -11.50 16.96
CA ALA A 229 2.48 -11.81 15.78
C ALA A 229 0.98 -11.60 16.09
N SER A 230 0.18 -11.19 15.10
CA SER A 230 -1.26 -11.12 15.28
C SER A 230 -2.05 -11.31 13.99
N ILE A 231 -3.29 -11.77 14.14
CA ILE A 231 -4.28 -11.96 13.08
C ILE A 231 -5.64 -11.40 13.51
N GLY A 232 -6.46 -10.96 12.56
CA GLY A 232 -7.89 -10.89 12.75
C GLY A 232 -8.50 -12.28 12.51
N TYR A 233 -9.19 -12.83 13.50
CA TYR A 233 -9.90 -14.09 13.33
C TYR A 233 -11.06 -14.25 14.33
N GLN A 234 -12.25 -14.62 13.85
CA GLN A 234 -13.45 -14.89 14.67
C GLN A 234 -13.90 -13.69 15.53
N GLY A 235 -13.91 -12.51 14.94
CA GLY A 235 -14.38 -11.26 15.53
C GLY A 235 -13.36 -10.55 16.44
N LYS A 236 -12.17 -11.12 16.62
CA LYS A 236 -11.14 -10.59 17.54
C LYS A 236 -9.77 -10.53 16.89
N GLN A 237 -8.92 -9.66 17.44
CA GLN A 237 -7.48 -9.79 17.28
C GLN A 237 -7.00 -10.99 18.10
N LYS A 238 -6.29 -11.92 17.48
CA LYS A 238 -5.55 -12.98 18.17
C LYS A 238 -4.06 -12.67 18.09
N VAL A 239 -3.37 -12.93 19.20
CA VAL A 239 -1.93 -12.71 19.40
C VAL A 239 -1.30 -14.04 19.77
#